data_AF-W1PEV6-F1
#
_entry.id   AF-W1PEV6-F1
#
_cell.length_a   1.000
_cell.length_b   1.000
_cell.length_c   1.000
_cell.angle_alpha   90.00
_cell.angle_beta   90.00
_cell.angle_gamma   90.00
#
_symmetry.space_group_name_H-M   'P 1'
#
loop_
_entity.id
_entity.type
_entity.pdbx_description
1 polymer ?
#
loop_
_entity_poly.entity_id
_entity_poly.type
_entity_poly.pdbx_seq_one_letter_code
_entity_poly.pdbx_strand_id
1 'polypeptide(L)'
;MATDQAKISQQEACPISNGKPNKTLFIFQLFLRLIAAIASLAAIFITITSKQTITLFGAPFTAKYSYSSALRFFVVANGIAAAYSLISLPFVCLLKYPRCNPRFHFFVYTIDLMMLCLLMAGLSAATAISYVAKNGDEHSGWLPICNTFHRFCSRTGVALVFSYGSFAVSFLLMLLFTNRQRS
;
A
#
# COMPACT_ATOMS: atom_id res chain seq x y z
N MET A 1 22.99 -3.48 53.69
CA MET A 1 23.75 -4.43 52.85
C MET A 1 22.75 -5.45 52.31
N ALA A 2 22.79 -5.71 50.99
CA ALA A 2 21.87 -6.48 50.14
C ALA A 2 21.21 -7.73 50.79
N THR A 3 20.00 -8.19 50.45
CA THR A 3 19.34 -8.47 49.15
C THR A 3 17.80 -8.46 49.41
N ASP A 4 16.87 -8.17 48.50
CA ASP A 4 16.51 -8.99 47.33
C ASP A 4 15.42 -8.26 46.51
N GLN A 5 15.77 -7.89 45.28
CA GLN A 5 14.86 -7.35 44.25
C GLN A 5 14.31 -8.53 43.45
N ALA A 6 13.24 -9.16 43.92
CA ALA A 6 12.56 -10.21 43.17
C ALA A 6 11.04 -10.18 43.39
N LYS A 7 10.41 -9.03 43.12
CA LYS A 7 8.95 -8.93 43.02
C LYS A 7 8.52 -8.30 41.70
N ILE A 8 9.00 -8.86 40.60
CA ILE A 8 8.33 -8.78 39.30
C ILE A 8 7.39 -9.99 39.22
N SER A 9 6.41 -10.00 40.12
CA SER A 9 5.20 -10.78 39.90
C SER A 9 4.35 -9.98 38.93
N GLN A 10 4.23 -10.49 37.70
CA GLN A 10 2.97 -10.73 36.99
C GLN A 10 3.37 -11.24 35.60
N GLN A 11 3.74 -12.52 35.59
CA GLN A 11 3.57 -13.36 34.43
C GLN A 11 2.06 -13.48 34.21
N GLU A 12 1.46 -12.47 33.58
CA GLU A 12 0.14 -12.64 32.97
C GLU A 12 0.31 -13.65 31.84
N ALA A 13 -0.16 -14.86 32.11
CA ALA A 13 -0.38 -15.88 31.13
C ALA A 13 -1.01 -15.25 29.89
N CYS A 14 -0.40 -15.45 28.72
CA CYS A 14 -1.06 -15.14 27.46
C CYS A 14 -2.42 -15.85 27.50
N PRO A 15 -3.56 -15.15 27.38
CA PRO A 15 -4.81 -15.84 27.14
C PRO A 15 -4.61 -16.51 25.78
N ILE A 16 -4.27 -17.80 25.80
CA ILE A 16 -4.64 -18.69 24.72
C ILE A 16 -6.16 -18.54 24.72
N SER A 17 -6.67 -17.67 23.85
CA SER A 17 -8.07 -17.71 23.48
C SER A 17 -8.31 -19.17 23.12
N ASN A 18 -9.05 -19.87 23.97
CA ASN A 18 -9.50 -21.24 23.78
C ASN A 18 -10.51 -21.33 22.61
N GLY A 19 -10.48 -20.40 21.66
CA GLY A 19 -10.99 -20.60 20.32
C GLY A 19 -9.88 -21.21 19.48
N LYS A 20 -10.13 -22.37 18.87
CA LYS A 20 -9.33 -22.85 17.72
C LYS A 20 -9.00 -21.62 16.88
N PRO A 21 -7.72 -21.29 16.60
CA PRO A 21 -7.44 -20.23 15.65
C PRO A 21 -8.11 -20.64 14.36
N ASN A 22 -9.16 -19.90 13.98
CA ASN A 22 -9.95 -20.22 12.82
C ASN A 22 -9.00 -20.15 11.63
N LYS A 23 -8.54 -21.31 11.16
CA LYS A 23 -7.65 -21.43 9.99
C LYS A 23 -8.23 -20.62 8.83
N THR A 24 -9.55 -20.61 8.71
CA THR A 24 -10.34 -19.78 7.80
C THR A 24 -10.03 -18.28 7.88
N LEU A 25 -9.90 -17.71 9.08
CA LEU A 25 -9.63 -16.27 9.26
C LEU A 25 -8.18 -15.92 8.90
N PHE A 26 -7.25 -16.80 9.25
CA PHE A 26 -5.84 -16.65 8.86
C PHE A 26 -5.66 -16.75 7.34
N ILE A 27 -6.30 -17.76 6.73
CA ILE A 27 -6.33 -17.94 5.28
C ILE A 27 -6.98 -16.72 4.61
N PHE A 28 -8.08 -16.21 5.16
CA PHE A 28 -8.75 -15.01 4.64
C PHE A 28 -7.86 -13.76 4.68
N GLN A 29 -7.14 -13.52 5.79
CA GLN A 29 -6.17 -12.43 5.87
C GLN A 29 -5.03 -12.58 4.84
N LEU A 30 -4.56 -13.80 4.61
CA LEU A 30 -3.54 -14.11 3.61
C LEU A 30 -4.05 -13.79 2.19
N PHE A 31 -5.28 -14.20 1.88
CA PHE A 31 -5.93 -13.92 0.60
C PHE A 31 -6.10 -12.41 0.36
N LEU A 32 -6.56 -11.66 1.37
CA LEU A 32 -6.71 -10.20 1.25
C LEU A 32 -5.36 -9.51 0.99
N ARG A 33 -4.28 -9.91 1.67
CA ARG A 33 -2.93 -9.39 1.39
C ARG A 33 -2.45 -9.73 -0.01
N LEU A 34 -2.75 -10.93 -0.50
CA LEU A 34 -2.39 -11.33 -1.87
C LEU A 34 -3.14 -10.48 -2.91
N ILE A 35 -4.44 -10.26 -2.71
CA ILE A 35 -5.26 -9.40 -3.59
C ILE A 35 -4.72 -7.97 -3.61
N ALA A 36 -4.39 -7.40 -2.45
CA ALA A 36 -3.80 -6.07 -2.36
C ALA A 36 -2.45 -5.99 -3.10
N ALA A 37 -1.58 -6.99 -2.92
CA ALA A 37 -0.29 -7.05 -3.61
C ALA A 37 -0.45 -7.14 -5.13
N ILE A 38 -1.36 -7.98 -5.63
CA ILE A 38 -1.65 -8.11 -7.06
C ILE A 38 -2.20 -6.80 -7.62
N ALA A 39 -3.10 -6.13 -6.90
CA ALA A 39 -3.65 -4.84 -7.31
C ALA A 39 -2.57 -3.75 -7.39
N SER A 40 -1.65 -3.70 -6.42
CA SER A 40 -0.51 -2.77 -6.46
C SER A 40 0.45 -3.08 -7.62
N LEU A 41 0.74 -4.36 -7.88
CA LEU A 41 1.56 -4.78 -9.02
C LEU A 41 0.90 -4.45 -10.36
N ALA A 42 -0.42 -4.63 -10.47
CA ALA A 42 -1.19 -4.24 -11.65
C ALA A 42 -1.09 -2.72 -11.88
N ALA A 43 -1.27 -1.91 -10.83
CA ALA A 43 -1.13 -0.47 -10.90
C ALA A 43 0.27 -0.04 -11.39
N ILE A 44 1.33 -0.66 -10.85
CA ILE A 44 2.72 -0.44 -11.29
C ILE A 44 2.88 -0.82 -12.76
N PHE A 45 2.44 -2.01 -13.15
CA PHE A 45 2.60 -2.54 -14.50
C PHE A 45 1.90 -1.66 -15.54
N ILE A 46 0.66 -1.24 -15.26
CA ILE A 46 -0.11 -0.34 -16.11
C ILE A 46 0.61 1.01 -16.23
N THR A 47 1.15 1.54 -15.13
CA THR A 47 1.83 2.84 -15.11
C THR A 47 3.16 2.80 -15.88
N ILE A 48 3.97 1.75 -15.72
CA ILE A 48 5.26 1.57 -16.41
C ILE A 48 5.04 1.32 -17.91
N THR A 49 4.02 0.53 -18.26
CA THR A 49 3.71 0.16 -19.65
C THR A 49 2.98 1.26 -20.40
N SER A 50 2.47 2.28 -19.69
CA SER A 50 1.90 3.48 -20.28
C SER A 50 3.00 4.42 -20.78
N LYS A 51 3.59 4.07 -21.91
CA LYS A 51 4.44 4.96 -22.70
C LYS A 51 3.62 5.45 -23.89
N GLN A 52 3.45 6.77 -24.00
CA GLN A 52 2.82 7.37 -25.17
C GLN A 52 3.71 8.51 -25.69
N THR A 53 4.18 8.37 -26.92
CA THR A 53 4.95 9.39 -27.63
C THR A 53 4.01 10.12 -28.58
N ILE A 54 3.88 11.44 -28.47
CA ILE A 54 3.11 12.25 -29.42
C ILE A 54 4.00 13.40 -29.89
N THR A 55 4.04 13.63 -31.20
CA THR A 55 4.73 14.78 -31.78
C THR A 55 3.91 16.05 -31.53
N LEU A 56 4.45 16.99 -30.75
CA LEU A 56 3.86 18.30 -30.48
C LEU A 56 4.83 19.36 -31.00
N PHE A 57 4.33 20.35 -31.75
CA PHE A 57 5.13 21.45 -32.33
C PHE A 57 6.37 20.99 -33.13
N GLY A 58 6.23 19.97 -33.99
CA GLY A 58 7.34 19.50 -34.83
C GLY A 58 8.46 18.75 -34.10
N ALA A 59 8.37 18.56 -32.77
CA ALA A 59 9.30 17.79 -31.97
C ALA A 59 8.60 16.57 -31.32
N PRO A 60 9.27 15.40 -31.20
CA PRO A 60 8.69 14.24 -30.53
C PRO A 60 8.65 14.45 -29.01
N PHE A 61 7.48 14.83 -28.47
CA PHE A 61 7.27 14.91 -27.03
C PHE A 61 6.86 13.53 -26.49
N THR A 62 7.78 12.91 -25.75
CA THR A 62 7.52 11.62 -25.13
C THR A 62 6.94 11.81 -23.73
N ALA A 63 5.63 11.62 -23.54
CA ALA A 63 5.03 11.58 -22.21
C ALA A 63 5.40 10.24 -21.54
N LYS A 64 6.51 10.22 -20.81
CA LYS A 64 6.92 9.11 -19.92
C LYS A 64 6.44 9.38 -18.50
N TYR A 65 6.04 8.31 -17.80
CA TYR A 65 5.85 8.30 -16.34
C TYR A 65 7.04 8.90 -15.56
N SER A 66 8.22 8.86 -16.17
CA SER A 66 9.48 9.37 -15.63
C SER A 66 9.59 10.90 -15.57
N TYR A 67 8.74 11.66 -16.28
CA TYR A 67 8.80 13.13 -16.25
C TYR A 67 8.03 13.74 -15.08
N SER A 68 7.03 13.05 -14.54
CA SER A 68 6.28 13.52 -13.38
C SER A 68 6.82 12.87 -12.10
N SER A 69 7.35 13.69 -11.19
CA SER A 69 7.82 13.26 -9.87
C SER A 69 6.71 12.56 -9.08
N ALA A 70 5.46 13.00 -9.22
CA ALA A 70 4.29 12.41 -8.57
C ALA A 70 4.02 10.97 -9.02
N LEU A 71 4.05 10.69 -10.33
CA LEU A 71 3.85 9.33 -10.86
C LEU A 71 5.02 8.39 -10.52
N ARG A 72 6.26 8.91 -10.53
CA ARG A 72 7.43 8.16 -10.03
C ARG A 72 7.24 7.78 -8.56
N PHE A 73 6.84 8.73 -7.72
CA PHE A 73 6.62 8.47 -6.30
C PHE A 73 5.50 7.43 -6.08
N PHE A 74 4.40 7.51 -6.82
CA PHE A 74 3.32 6.52 -6.80
C PHE A 74 3.79 5.10 -7.14
N VAL A 75 4.59 4.94 -8.20
CA VAL A 75 5.15 3.63 -8.60
C VAL A 75 6.09 3.08 -7.54
N VAL A 76 6.98 3.92 -6.99
CA VAL A 76 7.90 3.52 -5.91
C VAL A 76 7.14 3.14 -4.65
N ALA A 77 6.15 3.92 -4.23
CA ALA A 77 5.32 3.64 -3.06
C ALA A 77 4.58 2.31 -3.19
N ASN A 78 3.90 2.06 -4.33
CA ASN A 78 3.24 0.79 -4.60
C ASN A 78 4.25 -0.37 -4.65
N GLY A 79 5.45 -0.14 -5.18
CA GLY A 79 6.51 -1.13 -5.26
C GLY A 79 7.03 -1.56 -3.89
N ILE A 80 7.28 -0.61 -3.00
CA ILE A 80 7.69 -0.87 -1.60
C ILE A 80 6.59 -1.66 -0.87
N ALA A 81 5.33 -1.25 -1.02
CA ALA A 81 4.20 -1.95 -0.39
C ALA A 81 4.02 -3.38 -0.92
N ALA A 82 4.19 -3.60 -2.22
CA ALA A 82 4.12 -4.93 -2.83
C ALA A 82 5.27 -5.83 -2.36
N ALA A 83 6.50 -5.31 -2.32
CA ALA A 83 7.67 -6.03 -1.81
C ALA A 83 7.47 -6.43 -0.33
N TYR A 84 7.00 -5.50 0.50
CA TYR A 84 6.66 -5.78 1.89
C TYR A 84 5.60 -6.88 2.01
N SER A 85 4.53 -6.80 1.22
CA SER A 85 3.46 -7.81 1.22
C SER A 85 3.98 -9.20 0.87
N LEU A 86 4.84 -9.30 -0.15
CA LEU A 86 5.48 -10.57 -0.57
C LEU A 86 6.44 -11.13 0.49
N ILE A 87 7.19 -10.28 1.19
CA ILE A 87 8.08 -10.70 2.29
C ILE A 87 7.27 -11.13 3.52
N SER A 88 6.12 -10.48 3.76
CA SER A 88 5.27 -10.78 4.90
C SER A 88 4.58 -12.15 4.80
N LEU A 89 4.28 -12.62 3.58
CA LEU A 89 3.65 -13.92 3.31
C LEU A 89 4.45 -15.13 3.85
N PRO A 90 5.72 -15.36 3.44
CA PRO A 90 6.52 -16.46 3.95
C PRO A 90 6.84 -16.29 5.42
N PHE A 91 7.01 -15.05 5.90
CA PHE A 91 7.25 -14.79 7.31
C PHE A 91 6.10 -15.30 8.19
N VAL A 92 4.85 -15.03 7.79
CA VAL A 92 3.64 -15.47 8.49
C VAL A 92 3.38 -16.98 8.34
N CYS A 93 3.76 -17.58 7.20
CA CYS A 93 3.62 -19.02 6.96
C CYS A 93 4.71 -19.88 7.64
N LEU A 94 5.97 -19.41 7.65
CA LEU A 94 7.13 -20.14 8.20
C LEU A 94 7.23 -19.96 9.71
N LEU A 95 7.01 -18.74 10.22
CA LEU A 95 6.97 -18.48 11.66
C LEU A 95 5.57 -18.78 12.18
N LYS A 96 5.29 -20.08 12.29
CA LYS A 96 4.13 -20.64 12.97
C LYS A 96 4.21 -20.22 14.45
N TYR A 97 3.76 -18.98 14.76
CA TYR A 97 3.82 -18.26 16.03
C TYR A 97 5.17 -17.62 16.41
N PRO A 98 5.13 -16.31 16.68
CA PRO A 98 5.44 -15.84 18.02
C PRO A 98 4.20 -15.15 18.62
N ARG A 99 3.15 -15.91 18.98
CA ARG A 99 1.92 -15.32 19.56
C ARG A 99 2.13 -14.64 20.92
N CYS A 100 3.29 -14.79 21.54
CA CYS A 100 3.52 -14.33 22.90
C CYS A 100 4.47 -13.14 23.02
N ASN A 101 4.92 -12.52 21.91
CA ASN A 101 5.76 -11.33 22.00
C ASN A 101 4.96 -10.07 21.60
N PRO A 102 4.42 -9.29 22.55
CA PRO A 102 3.63 -8.10 22.25
C PRO A 102 4.43 -7.05 21.46
N ARG A 103 5.76 -7.00 21.66
CA ARG A 103 6.65 -6.10 20.89
C ARG A 103 6.66 -6.43 19.40
N PHE A 104 6.62 -7.73 19.06
CA PHE A 104 6.61 -8.18 17.68
C PHE A 104 5.30 -7.85 16.98
N HIS A 105 4.16 -8.05 17.67
CA HIS A 105 2.86 -7.69 17.12
C HIS A 105 2.75 -6.18 16.87
N PHE A 106 3.20 -5.37 17.84
CA PHE A 106 3.25 -3.91 17.69
C PHE A 106 4.17 -3.47 16.55
N PHE A 107 5.32 -4.13 16.38
CA PHE A 107 6.25 -3.86 15.27
C PHE A 107 5.60 -4.13 13.90
N VAL A 108 4.97 -5.31 13.70
CA VAL A 108 4.27 -5.63 12.44
C VAL A 108 3.15 -4.64 12.16
N TYR A 109 2.35 -4.31 13.17
CA TYR A 109 1.27 -3.32 13.05
C TYR A 109 1.79 -1.93 12.66
N THR A 110 2.91 -1.50 13.26
CA THR A 110 3.53 -0.21 12.96
C THR A 110 4.02 -0.18 11.51
N ILE A 111 4.68 -1.25 11.05
CA ILE A 111 5.14 -1.32 9.65
C ILE A 111 3.96 -1.35 8.68
N ASP A 112 2.89 -2.11 8.96
CA ASP A 112 1.66 -2.13 8.15
C ASP A 112 1.05 -0.71 8.04
N LEU A 113 1.01 0.04 9.15
CA LEU A 113 0.55 1.43 9.17
C LEU A 113 1.44 2.35 8.33
N MET A 114 2.77 2.22 8.43
CA MET A 114 3.69 3.01 7.61
C MET A 114 3.49 2.75 6.11
N MET A 115 3.25 1.50 5.71
CA MET A 115 2.98 1.14 4.31
C MET A 115 1.66 1.73 3.81
N LEU A 116 0.61 1.71 4.65
CA LEU A 116 -0.67 2.35 4.32
C LEU A 116 -0.52 3.86 4.12
N CYS A 117 0.20 4.54 5.00
CA CYS A 117 0.49 5.97 4.88
C CYS A 117 1.29 6.27 3.61
N LEU A 118 2.29 5.44 3.29
CA LEU A 118 3.11 5.60 2.09
C LEU A 118 2.27 5.43 0.81
N LEU A 119 1.38 4.43 0.77
CA LEU A 119 0.45 4.23 -0.34
C LEU A 119 -0.47 5.44 -0.52
N MET A 120 -1.05 5.95 0.57
CA MET A 120 -1.92 7.13 0.52
C MET A 120 -1.22 8.38 0.04
N ALA A 121 0.02 8.61 0.50
CA ALA A 121 0.81 9.74 0.04
C ALA A 121 1.10 9.65 -1.46
N GLY A 122 1.44 8.46 -1.97
CA GLY A 122 1.65 8.23 -3.40
C GLY A 122 0.38 8.43 -4.21
N LEU A 123 -0.74 7.91 -3.69
CA LEU A 123 -2.04 7.95 -4.34
C LEU A 123 -2.60 9.38 -4.42
N SER A 124 -2.46 10.17 -3.35
CA SER A 124 -2.89 11.57 -3.34
C SER A 124 -2.08 12.42 -4.31
N ALA A 125 -0.75 12.25 -4.34
CA ALA A 125 0.12 12.95 -5.29
C ALA A 125 -0.25 12.59 -6.75
N ALA A 126 -0.45 11.30 -7.04
CA ALA A 126 -0.84 10.85 -8.37
C ALA A 126 -2.25 11.32 -8.78
N THR A 127 -3.17 11.42 -7.82
CA THR A 127 -4.51 11.95 -8.05
C THR A 127 -4.48 13.45 -8.34
N ALA A 128 -3.68 14.21 -7.59
CA ALA A 128 -3.50 15.65 -7.80
C ALA A 128 -2.96 15.95 -9.20
N ILE A 129 -1.88 15.26 -9.62
CA ILE A 129 -1.33 15.48 -10.96
C ILE A 129 -2.28 14.99 -12.06
N SER A 130 -3.05 13.93 -11.81
CA SER A 130 -4.05 13.43 -12.77
C SER A 130 -5.22 14.40 -12.92
N TYR A 131 -5.61 15.07 -11.85
CA TYR A 131 -6.62 16.12 -11.88
C TYR A 131 -6.16 17.31 -12.71
N VAL A 132 -4.93 17.80 -12.47
CA VAL A 132 -4.34 18.89 -13.27
C VAL A 132 -4.18 18.46 -14.73
N ALA A 133 -3.78 17.22 -15.00
CA ALA A 133 -3.64 16.73 -16.37
C ALA A 133 -4.98 16.69 -17.12
N LYS A 134 -6.10 16.45 -16.42
CA LYS A 134 -7.43 16.37 -17.03
C LYS A 134 -8.09 17.73 -17.22
N ASN A 135 -8.05 18.58 -16.20
CA ASN A 135 -8.79 19.84 -16.19
C ASN A 135 -7.93 21.06 -16.55
N GLY A 136 -6.61 20.95 -16.42
CA GLY A 136 -5.72 22.12 -16.46
C GLY A 136 -5.89 23.01 -15.22
N ASP A 137 -5.08 24.06 -15.17
CA ASP A 137 -5.23 25.19 -14.25
C ASP A 137 -4.75 26.46 -14.97
N GLU A 138 -5.70 27.28 -15.41
CA GLU A 138 -5.41 28.52 -16.15
C GLU A 138 -4.62 29.52 -15.31
N HIS A 139 -4.85 29.54 -13.99
CA HIS A 139 -4.18 30.48 -13.08
C HIS A 139 -2.67 30.22 -12.99
N SER A 140 -2.27 28.95 -12.99
CA SER A 140 -0.87 28.53 -13.01
C SER A 140 -0.32 28.34 -14.43
N GLY A 141 -1.12 28.55 -15.47
CA GLY A 141 -0.74 28.36 -16.89
C GLY A 141 -0.68 26.89 -17.33
N TRP A 142 -1.28 25.96 -16.60
CA TRP A 142 -1.30 24.53 -16.92
C TRP A 142 -2.43 24.20 -17.88
N LEU A 143 -2.09 23.83 -19.12
CA LEU A 143 -3.05 23.37 -20.10
C LEU A 143 -3.45 21.90 -19.89
N PRO A 144 -4.69 21.49 -20.21
CA PRO A 144 -5.14 20.11 -20.08
C PRO A 144 -4.42 19.20 -21.09
N ILE A 145 -3.66 18.23 -20.56
CA ILE A 145 -2.82 17.32 -21.35
C ILE A 145 -3.61 16.09 -21.81
N CYS A 146 -4.63 15.68 -21.04
CA CYS A 146 -5.40 14.46 -21.31
C CYS A 146 -6.22 14.52 -22.62
N ASN A 147 -6.48 15.71 -23.17
CA ASN A 147 -7.17 15.84 -24.46
C ASN A 147 -6.30 15.30 -25.61
N THR A 148 -4.99 15.51 -25.53
CA THR A 148 -4.01 15.02 -26.52
C THR A 148 -3.55 13.59 -26.19
N PHE A 149 -3.30 13.29 -24.91
CA PHE A 149 -2.77 12.00 -24.45
C PHE A 149 -3.86 11.12 -23.81
N HIS A 150 -4.96 10.89 -24.54
CA HIS A 150 -6.13 10.17 -24.02
C HIS A 150 -5.80 8.75 -23.50
N ARG A 151 -4.98 7.99 -24.24
CA ARG A 151 -4.64 6.60 -23.87
C ARG A 151 -3.78 6.52 -22.61
N PHE A 152 -2.82 7.41 -22.45
CA PHE A 152 -2.02 7.54 -21.23
C PHE A 152 -2.91 7.93 -20.04
N CYS A 153 -3.75 8.95 -20.19
CA CYS A 153 -4.63 9.42 -19.13
C CYS A 153 -5.64 8.35 -18.68
N SER A 154 -6.24 7.63 -19.64
CA SER A 154 -7.13 6.51 -19.36
C SER A 154 -6.41 5.38 -18.59
N ARG A 155 -5.23 4.97 -19.04
CA ARG A 155 -4.46 3.91 -18.36
C ARG A 155 -3.99 4.32 -16.96
N THR A 156 -3.51 5.54 -16.78
CA THR A 156 -3.14 6.07 -15.46
C THR A 156 -4.36 6.12 -14.53
N GLY A 157 -5.53 6.51 -15.05
CA GLY A 157 -6.79 6.45 -14.30
C GLY A 157 -7.14 5.03 -13.83
N VAL A 158 -7.00 4.03 -14.71
CA VAL A 158 -7.20 2.62 -14.33
C VAL A 158 -6.20 2.20 -13.25
N ALA A 159 -4.92 2.58 -13.37
CA ALA A 159 -3.90 2.29 -12.35
C ALA A 159 -4.24 2.89 -10.98
N LEU A 160 -4.79 4.11 -10.95
CA LEU A 160 -5.27 4.75 -9.71
C LEU A 160 -6.39 3.94 -9.07
N VAL A 161 -7.38 3.48 -9.85
CA VAL A 161 -8.49 2.67 -9.33
C VAL A 161 -7.99 1.39 -8.68
N PHE A 162 -7.05 0.69 -9.31
CA PHE A 162 -6.43 -0.51 -8.72
C PHE A 162 -5.70 -0.19 -7.40
N SER A 163 -4.97 0.92 -7.34
CA SER A 163 -4.25 1.32 -6.12
C SER A 163 -5.18 1.80 -5.01
N TYR A 164 -6.29 2.50 -5.33
CA TYR A 164 -7.36 2.80 -4.38
C TYR A 164 -8.00 1.52 -3.81
N GLY A 165 -8.23 0.51 -4.66
CA GLY A 165 -8.72 -0.80 -4.24
C GLY A 165 -7.74 -1.49 -3.28
N SER A 166 -6.45 -1.49 -3.62
CA SER A 166 -5.39 -2.05 -2.76
C SER A 166 -5.32 -1.34 -1.40
N PHE A 167 -5.40 -0.01 -1.39
CA PHE A 167 -5.45 0.78 -0.16
C PHE A 167 -6.68 0.43 0.69
N ALA A 168 -7.87 0.40 0.09
CA ALA A 168 -9.10 0.09 0.81
C ALA A 168 -9.08 -1.31 1.45
N VAL A 169 -8.58 -2.32 0.71
CA VAL A 169 -8.42 -3.69 1.23
C VAL A 169 -7.41 -3.73 2.38
N SER A 170 -6.28 -3.06 2.23
CA SER A 170 -5.22 -3.01 3.25
C SER A 170 -5.69 -2.27 4.51
N PHE A 171 -6.45 -1.19 4.34
CA PHE A 171 -7.05 -0.43 5.43
C PHE A 171 -8.12 -1.24 6.17
N LEU A 172 -9.00 -1.95 5.44
CA LEU A 172 -9.99 -2.83 6.03
C LEU A 172 -9.33 -3.96 6.82
N LEU A 173 -8.23 -4.52 6.30
CA LEU A 173 -7.44 -5.52 7.01
C LEU A 173 -6.88 -4.97 8.33
N MET A 174 -6.32 -3.75 8.32
CA MET A 174 -5.86 -3.06 9.54
C MET A 174 -6.99 -2.87 10.56
N LEU A 175 -8.16 -2.41 10.13
CA LEU A 175 -9.32 -2.24 11.01
C LEU A 175 -9.78 -3.55 11.64
N LEU A 176 -9.80 -4.65 10.87
CA LEU A 176 -10.14 -5.97 11.37
C LEU A 176 -9.14 -6.43 12.44
N PHE A 177 -7.85 -6.18 12.25
CA PHE A 177 -6.82 -6.47 13.25
C PHE A 177 -7.00 -5.65 14.53
N THR A 178 -7.22 -4.35 14.43
CA THR A 178 -7.41 -3.47 15.59
C THR A 178 -8.68 -3.82 16.37
N ASN A 179 -9.80 -4.07 15.70
CA ASN A 179 -11.06 -4.43 16.36
C ASN A 179 -10.92 -5.77 17.11
N ARG A 180 -10.16 -6.72 16.54
CA ARG A 180 -9.86 -8.00 17.19
C ARG A 180 -8.96 -7.89 18.42
N GLN A 181 -8.08 -6.89 18.50
CA GLN A 181 -7.28 -6.65 19.69
C GLN A 181 -8.10 -6.06 20.85
N ARG A 182 -9.28 -5.47 20.54
CA ARG A 182 -10.15 -4.80 21.52
C ARG A 182 -11.25 -5.70 22.10
N SER A 183 -11.66 -6.76 21.38
CA SER A 183 -12.64 -7.77 21.84
C SER A 183 -11.96 -8.91 22.57
#